data_AF-L5LR82-F1
#
_entry.id   AF-L5LR82-F1
#
_cell.length_a   1.000
_cell.length_b   1.000
_cell.length_c   1.000
_cell.angle_alpha   90.00
_cell.angle_beta   90.00
_cell.angle_gamma   90.00
#
_symmetry.space_group_name_H-M   'P 1'
#
loop_
_entity.id
_entity.type
_entity.pdbx_description
1 polymer ?
#
loop_
_entity_poly.entity_id
_entity_poly.type
_entity_poly.pdbx_seq_one_letter_code
_entity_poly.pdbx_strand_id
1 'polypeptide(L)'
;MTIQRPLSHRVSVGLPYKHLITHHQEPSHRYLISSYDDHYNRHNYNPGLPAHRTWNSHKLLWLPEKNDFPLLAPPTNYGLYEQLKQRWLTPEAGLRKSTYTLSYPRPQLCALSRREHAIPVPPPRLQPVPRF
;
A
#
# COMPACT_ATOMS: atom_id res chain seq x y z
N MET A 1 22.08 9.47 -43.98
CA MET A 1 20.61 9.48 -44.13
C MET A 1 20.08 8.17 -43.58
N THR A 2 19.48 8.19 -42.39
CA THR A 2 19.01 6.97 -41.71
C THR A 2 17.54 6.75 -42.06
N ILE A 3 17.26 5.78 -42.92
CA ILE A 3 15.89 5.44 -43.34
C ILE A 3 15.24 4.66 -42.20
N GLN A 4 14.35 5.30 -41.43
CA GLN A 4 13.45 4.58 -40.54
C GLN A 4 12.39 3.88 -41.39
N ARG A 5 12.38 2.55 -41.38
CA ARG A 5 11.30 1.76 -42.01
C ARG A 5 10.03 1.96 -41.17
N PRO A 6 8.90 2.42 -41.74
CA PRO A 6 7.65 2.40 -41.02
C PRO A 6 7.20 0.94 -40.88
N LEU A 7 7.05 0.46 -39.65
CA LEU A 7 6.45 -0.85 -39.39
C LEU A 7 4.97 -0.77 -39.76
N SER A 8 4.64 -1.08 -41.02
CA SER A 8 3.27 -1.14 -41.53
C SER A 8 2.57 -2.43 -41.07
N HIS A 9 2.53 -2.68 -39.77
CA HIS A 9 1.58 -3.62 -39.22
C HIS A 9 0.38 -2.80 -38.77
N ARG A 10 -0.59 -2.65 -39.67
CA ARG A 10 -1.94 -2.23 -39.31
C ARG A 10 -2.44 -3.24 -38.29
N VAL A 11 -2.31 -2.92 -37.01
CA VAL A 11 -3.01 -3.63 -35.94
C VAL A 11 -4.48 -3.47 -36.31
N SER A 12 -5.10 -4.54 -36.81
CA SER A 12 -6.55 -4.57 -36.92
C SER A 12 -7.07 -4.32 -35.53
N VAL A 13 -7.65 -3.14 -35.32
CA VAL A 13 -8.24 -2.77 -34.03
C VAL A 13 -9.43 -3.70 -33.86
N GLY A 14 -9.20 -4.83 -33.18
CA GLY A 14 -10.22 -5.82 -32.90
C GLY A 14 -11.32 -5.22 -32.01
N LEU A 15 -12.40 -5.98 -31.81
CA LEU A 15 -13.46 -5.56 -30.91
C LEU A 15 -12.88 -5.31 -29.51
N PRO A 16 -13.19 -4.17 -28.86
CA PRO A 16 -12.75 -3.92 -27.50
C PRO A 16 -13.19 -5.04 -26.56
N TYR A 17 -12.24 -5.56 -25.77
CA TYR A 17 -12.48 -6.66 -24.82
C TYR A 17 -13.67 -6.40 -23.90
N LYS A 18 -13.88 -5.13 -23.52
CA LYS A 18 -15.02 -4.69 -22.71
C LYS A 18 -16.34 -5.23 -23.28
N HIS A 19 -16.58 -5.12 -24.58
CA HIS A 19 -17.83 -5.56 -25.21
C HIS A 19 -18.02 -7.08 -25.20
N LEU A 20 -16.95 -7.87 -25.03
CA LEU A 20 -17.03 -9.33 -24.97
C LEU A 20 -17.41 -9.83 -23.57
N ILE A 21 -16.97 -9.13 -22.53
CA ILE A 21 -17.12 -9.58 -21.15
C ILE A 21 -18.17 -8.80 -20.35
N THR A 22 -18.55 -7.60 -20.77
CA THR A 22 -19.53 -6.81 -20.02
C THR A 22 -20.93 -7.30 -20.29
N HIS A 23 -21.55 -7.86 -19.26
CA HIS A 23 -22.98 -8.07 -19.24
C HIS A 23 -23.67 -6.72 -19.02
N HIS A 24 -24.67 -6.36 -19.84
CA HIS A 24 -25.48 -5.13 -19.72
C HIS A 24 -24.74 -3.78 -19.61
N GLN A 25 -23.55 -3.66 -20.20
CA GLN A 25 -22.73 -2.41 -20.14
C GLN A 25 -22.46 -1.94 -18.70
N GLU A 26 -22.43 -2.87 -17.73
CA GLU A 26 -22.21 -2.49 -16.35
C GLU A 26 -20.80 -1.92 -16.13
N PRO A 27 -20.68 -0.81 -15.37
CA PRO A 27 -19.37 -0.31 -15.01
C PRO A 27 -18.63 -1.31 -14.13
N SER A 28 -17.34 -1.52 -14.41
CA SER A 28 -16.50 -2.46 -13.63
C SER A 28 -16.43 -2.12 -12.13
N HIS A 29 -16.71 -0.87 -11.75
CA HIS A 29 -16.68 -0.40 -10.37
C HIS A 29 -18.05 -0.47 -9.66
N ARG A 30 -19.03 -1.17 -10.25
CA ARG A 30 -20.39 -1.27 -9.69
C ARG A 30 -20.42 -2.10 -8.38
N TYR A 31 -19.54 -3.09 -8.24
CA TYR A 31 -19.54 -4.05 -7.13
C TYR A 31 -18.23 -3.98 -6.33
N LEU A 32 -17.99 -2.85 -5.66
CA LEU A 32 -16.79 -2.66 -4.83
C LEU A 32 -17.00 -3.04 -3.35
N ILE A 33 -18.24 -3.32 -2.96
CA ILE A 33 -18.64 -3.61 -1.58
C ILE A 33 -19.18 -5.03 -1.52
N SER A 34 -18.66 -5.83 -0.60
CA SER A 34 -19.15 -7.19 -0.36
C SER A 34 -20.42 -7.16 0.49
N SER A 35 -21.24 -8.21 0.41
CA SER A 35 -22.43 -8.36 1.28
C SER A 35 -22.08 -8.36 2.76
N TYR A 36 -20.89 -8.88 3.11
CA TYR A 36 -20.35 -8.84 4.46
C TYR A 36 -20.07 -7.40 4.92
N ASP A 37 -19.33 -6.62 4.12
CA ASP A 37 -18.99 -5.23 4.43
C ASP A 37 -20.25 -4.36 4.61
N ASP A 38 -21.22 -4.53 3.70
CA ASP A 38 -22.49 -3.80 3.76
C ASP A 38 -23.31 -4.12 5.03
N HIS A 39 -23.30 -5.39 5.46
CA HIS A 39 -24.05 -5.81 6.65
C HIS A 39 -23.42 -5.30 7.95
N TYR A 40 -22.11 -5.48 8.11
CA TYR A 40 -21.43 -5.20 9.37
C TYR A 40 -20.99 -3.75 9.50
N ASN A 41 -20.44 -3.15 8.45
CA ASN A 41 -19.83 -1.82 8.54
C ASN A 41 -20.81 -0.69 8.19
N ARG A 42 -21.83 -0.99 7.37
CA ARG A 42 -22.78 0.01 6.84
C ARG A 42 -24.20 -0.19 7.33
N HIS A 43 -24.40 -1.18 8.20
CA HIS A 43 -25.68 -1.50 8.84
C HIS A 43 -26.84 -1.70 7.84
N ASN A 44 -26.55 -2.24 6.66
CA ASN A 44 -27.52 -2.46 5.58
C ASN A 44 -28.23 -1.17 5.11
N TYR A 45 -27.64 0.01 5.31
CA TYR A 45 -28.22 1.25 4.82
C TYR A 45 -27.99 1.38 3.31
N ASN A 46 -29.07 1.27 2.53
CA ASN A 46 -29.04 1.49 1.10
C ASN A 46 -30.24 2.36 0.65
N PRO A 47 -30.02 3.62 0.24
CA PRO A 47 -31.09 4.52 -0.17
C PRO A 47 -31.72 4.13 -1.52
N GLY A 48 -31.06 3.26 -2.30
CA GLY A 48 -31.58 2.77 -3.59
C GLY A 48 -32.47 1.54 -3.47
N LEU A 49 -32.64 0.96 -2.28
CA LEU A 49 -33.56 -0.16 -2.08
C LEU A 49 -35.02 0.34 -2.06
N PRO A 50 -35.93 -0.33 -2.78
CA PRO A 50 -37.35 -0.03 -2.64
C PRO A 50 -37.86 -0.43 -1.25
N ALA A 51 -38.78 0.38 -0.72
CA ALA A 51 -39.28 0.23 0.65
C ALA A 51 -40.03 -1.09 0.90
N HIS A 52 -40.71 -1.63 -0.12
CA HIS A 52 -41.51 -2.84 0.01
C HIS A 52 -41.17 -3.85 -1.08
N ARG A 53 -41.00 -5.11 -0.65
CA ARG A 53 -40.93 -6.26 -1.54
C ARG A 53 -42.33 -6.62 -2.04
N THR A 54 -42.43 -7.01 -3.30
CA THR A 54 -43.64 -7.47 -3.99
C THR A 54 -43.53 -8.95 -4.30
N TRP A 55 -44.64 -9.68 -4.23
CA TRP A 55 -44.65 -11.09 -4.61
C TRP A 55 -44.69 -11.20 -6.13
N ASN A 56 -43.67 -11.83 -6.72
CA ASN A 56 -43.64 -12.09 -8.15
C ASN A 56 -44.17 -13.50 -8.42
N SER A 57 -45.36 -13.60 -9.04
CA SER A 57 -46.00 -14.87 -9.37
C SER A 57 -45.25 -15.70 -10.41
N HIS A 58 -44.50 -15.08 -11.31
CA HIS A 58 -43.75 -15.77 -12.37
C HIS A 58 -42.48 -16.41 -11.83
N LYS A 59 -41.81 -15.72 -10.89
CA LYS A 59 -40.57 -16.19 -10.26
C LYS A 59 -40.80 -16.92 -8.94
N LEU A 60 -42.03 -16.88 -8.40
CA LEU A 60 -42.42 -17.44 -7.10
C LEU A 60 -41.54 -16.95 -5.94
N LEU A 61 -41.17 -15.67 -5.97
CA LEU A 61 -40.21 -15.05 -5.05
C LEU A 61 -40.67 -13.63 -4.69
N TRP A 62 -40.26 -13.17 -3.51
CA TRP A 62 -40.40 -11.77 -3.12
C TRP A 62 -39.30 -10.93 -3.77
N LEU A 63 -39.68 -9.98 -4.62
CA LEU A 63 -38.76 -9.12 -5.35
C LEU A 63 -38.95 -7.63 -4.99
N PRO A 64 -37.89 -6.82 -5.10
CA PRO A 64 -36.54 -7.25 -5.43
C PRO A 64 -35.79 -7.83 -4.24
N GLU A 65 -34.81 -8.67 -4.53
CA GLU A 65 -33.85 -9.09 -3.51
C GLU A 65 -32.85 -7.96 -3.26
N LYS A 66 -32.27 -7.94 -2.06
CA LYS A 66 -31.26 -6.94 -1.71
C LYS A 66 -30.08 -6.93 -2.69
N ASN A 67 -29.70 -8.11 -3.19
CA ASN A 67 -28.58 -8.27 -4.12
C ASN A 67 -28.85 -7.69 -5.51
N ASP A 68 -30.12 -7.51 -5.89
CA ASP A 68 -30.49 -6.87 -7.16
C ASP A 68 -30.12 -5.38 -7.16
N PHE A 69 -29.97 -4.78 -5.96
CA PHE A 69 -29.66 -3.37 -5.75
C PHE A 69 -28.36 -3.24 -4.96
N PRO A 70 -27.19 -3.46 -5.59
CA PRO A 70 -25.90 -3.29 -4.93
C PRO A 70 -25.74 -1.84 -4.45
N LEU A 71 -25.12 -1.66 -3.28
CA LEU A 71 -24.82 -0.33 -2.76
C LEU A 71 -23.74 0.34 -3.63
N LEU A 72 -24.10 1.45 -4.28
CA LEU A 72 -23.17 2.23 -5.11
C LEU A 72 -22.42 3.24 -4.25
N ALA A 73 -21.32 2.81 -3.68
CA ALA A 73 -20.49 3.66 -2.84
C ALA A 73 -19.01 3.25 -2.96
N PRO A 74 -18.07 4.15 -2.59
CA PRO A 74 -16.66 3.80 -2.54
C PRO A 74 -16.42 2.64 -1.57
N PRO A 75 -15.40 1.79 -1.80
CA PRO A 75 -15.11 0.66 -0.94
C PRO A 75 -14.66 1.12 0.44
N THR A 76 -14.99 0.32 1.47
CA THR A 76 -14.54 0.54 2.84
C THR A 76 -13.05 0.18 2.91
N ASN A 77 -12.19 1.20 2.94
CA ASN A 77 -10.74 1.02 2.77
C ASN A 77 -9.96 1.04 4.09
N TYR A 78 -10.59 1.45 5.21
CA TYR A 78 -9.95 1.58 6.53
C TYR A 78 -8.56 2.26 6.52
N GLY A 79 -8.32 3.19 5.59
CA GLY A 79 -7.02 3.85 5.42
C GLY A 79 -5.93 3.01 4.73
N LEU A 80 -6.17 1.76 4.35
CA LEU A 80 -5.18 0.90 3.69
C LEU A 80 -4.64 1.52 2.40
N TYR A 81 -5.53 2.06 1.57
CA TYR A 81 -5.14 2.75 0.33
C TYR A 81 -4.30 3.99 0.59
N GLU A 82 -4.61 4.76 1.64
CA GLU A 82 -3.82 5.93 2.00
C GLU A 82 -2.42 5.52 2.45
N GLN A 83 -2.32 4.47 3.27
CA GLN A 83 -1.05 3.91 3.72
C GLN A 83 -0.22 3.37 2.54
N LEU A 84 -0.83 2.64 1.60
CA LEU A 84 -0.14 2.13 0.42
C LEU A 84 0.29 3.26 -0.51
N LYS A 85 -0.57 4.26 -0.72
CA LYS A 85 -0.24 5.44 -1.50
C LYS A 85 0.95 6.20 -0.90
N GLN A 86 0.97 6.38 0.42
CA GLN A 86 2.12 6.97 1.12
C GLN A 86 3.39 6.14 0.90
N ARG A 87 3.29 4.81 1.03
CA ARG A 87 4.43 3.91 0.81
C ARG A 87 4.99 4.01 -0.61
N TRP A 88 4.13 4.07 -1.64
CA TRP A 88 4.57 4.17 -3.03
C TRP A 88 5.15 5.54 -3.39
N LEU A 89 4.63 6.60 -2.77
CA LEU A 89 5.12 7.97 -2.98
C LEU A 89 6.39 8.26 -2.19
N THR A 90 6.67 7.52 -1.13
CA THR A 90 7.90 7.67 -0.36
C THR A 90 9.06 7.15 -1.22
N PRO A 91 9.97 8.02 -1.71
CA PRO A 91 11.14 7.54 -2.42
C PRO A 91 11.98 6.69 -1.47
N GLU A 92 12.31 5.46 -1.89
CA GLU A 92 13.26 4.61 -1.16
C GLU A 92 14.53 5.41 -0.91
N ALA A 93 14.83 5.68 0.37
CA ALA A 93 15.92 6.57 0.75
C ALA A 93 17.21 6.09 0.09
N GLY A 94 17.78 6.95 -0.76
CA GLY A 94 18.74 6.64 -1.82
C GLY A 94 20.14 6.15 -1.42
N LEU A 95 20.24 5.28 -0.43
CA LEU A 95 21.45 4.55 -0.13
C LEU A 95 21.07 3.08 -0.10
N ARG A 96 21.73 2.24 -0.94
CA ARG A 96 21.64 0.78 -0.91
C ARG A 96 22.16 0.25 0.44
N LYS A 97 21.45 0.54 1.51
CA LYS A 97 21.73 0.02 2.84
C LYS A 97 21.28 -1.43 2.81
N SER A 98 22.22 -2.33 3.12
CA SER A 98 21.86 -3.73 3.32
C SER A 98 20.79 -3.83 4.41
N THR A 99 19.94 -4.86 4.35
CA THR A 99 18.96 -5.14 5.41
C THR A 99 19.60 -5.15 6.80
N TYR A 100 20.82 -5.68 6.90
CA TYR A 100 21.61 -5.69 8.13
C TYR A 100 21.88 -4.27 8.68
N THR A 101 22.30 -3.33 7.83
CA THR A 101 22.60 -1.95 8.24
C THR A 101 21.35 -1.17 8.66
N LEU A 102 20.18 -1.52 8.12
CA LEU A 102 18.90 -0.92 8.50
C LEU A 102 18.39 -1.49 9.83
N SER A 103 18.49 -2.82 10.01
CA SER A 103 18.03 -3.51 11.22
C SER A 103 18.90 -3.22 12.44
N TYR A 104 20.20 -3.02 12.25
CA TYR A 104 21.16 -2.74 13.32
C TYR A 104 21.72 -1.32 13.18
N PRO A 105 21.02 -0.29 13.70
CA PRO A 105 21.56 1.06 13.72
C PRO A 105 22.82 1.09 14.58
N ARG A 106 23.83 1.85 14.13
CA ARG A 106 25.03 2.07 14.95
C ARG A 106 24.60 2.75 16.26
N PRO A 107 24.95 2.18 17.44
CA PRO A 107 24.69 2.84 18.70
C PRO A 107 25.42 4.19 18.71
N GLN A 108 24.84 5.16 19.42
CA GLN A 108 25.47 6.47 19.59
C GLN A 108 26.87 6.29 20.19
N LEU A 109 27.86 7.04 19.69
CA LEU A 109 29.25 6.93 20.16
C LEU A 109 29.38 7.13 21.68
N CYS A 110 28.46 7.88 22.29
CA CYS A 110 28.39 8.10 23.74
C CYS A 110 28.01 6.83 24.55
N ALA A 111 27.37 5.84 23.93
CA ALA A 111 27.09 4.55 24.56
C ALA A 111 28.33 3.63 24.59
N LEU A 112 29.34 3.93 23.76
CA LEU A 112 30.65 3.31 23.85
C LEU A 112 31.44 4.07 24.91
N SER A 113 31.32 3.67 26.18
CA SER A 113 32.16 4.23 27.23
C SER A 113 33.62 4.03 26.83
N ARG A 114 34.35 5.12 26.54
CA ARG A 114 35.79 5.04 26.37
C ARG A 114 36.35 4.63 27.71
N ARG A 115 36.79 3.38 27.85
CA ARG A 115 37.59 2.97 29.00
C ARG A 115 38.91 3.73 28.90
N GLU A 116 38.98 4.84 29.61
CA GLU A 116 40.26 5.50 29.90
C GLU A 116 41.00 4.58 30.86
N HIS A 117 41.76 3.64 30.31
CA HIS A 117 42.81 3.02 31.09
C HIS A 117 43.77 4.14 31.46
N ALA A 118 44.00 4.32 32.76
CA ALA A 118 45.13 5.10 33.23
C ALA A 118 46.38 4.45 32.62
N ILE A 119 46.86 4.98 31.50
CA ILE A 119 48.22 4.70 31.04
C ILE A 119 49.08 5.16 32.20
N PRO A 120 49.81 4.27 32.90
CA PRO A 120 50.67 4.71 33.98
C PRO A 120 51.69 5.65 33.36
N VAL A 121 51.55 6.95 33.63
CA VAL A 121 52.55 7.94 33.25
C VAL A 121 53.80 7.55 34.02
N PRO A 122 54.90 7.16 33.35
CA PRO A 122 56.12 6.83 34.07
C PRO A 122 56.57 8.07 34.85
N PRO A 123 56.95 7.93 36.13
CA PRO A 123 57.34 9.08 36.94
C PRO A 123 58.54 9.79 36.29
N PRO A 124 58.58 11.13 36.32
CA PRO A 124 59.71 11.88 35.79
C PRO A 124 60.99 11.43 36.49
N ARG A 125 62.04 11.14 35.68
CA ARG A 125 63.34 10.67 36.20
C ARG A 125 63.90 11.73 37.16
N LEU A 126 64.16 11.32 38.40
CA LEU A 126 64.87 12.14 39.38
C LEU A 126 66.24 12.51 38.80
N GLN A 127 66.48 13.80 38.61
CA GLN A 127 67.77 14.33 38.19
C GLN A 127 68.78 14.12 39.34
N PRO A 128 70.02 13.67 39.07
CA PRO A 128 71.01 13.51 40.11
C PRO A 128 71.38 14.87 40.72
N VAL A 129 71.42 14.92 42.05
CA VAL A 129 71.78 16.12 42.82
C VAL A 129 73.27 16.44 42.57
N PRO A 130 73.65 17.71 42.29
CA PRO A 130 75.04 18.09 42.12
C PRO A 130 75.81 17.84 43.42
N ARG A 131 76.92 17.12 43.32
CA ARG A 131 77.88 17.03 44.42
C ARG A 131 78.77 18.28 44.37
N PHE A 132 78.75 19.04 45.46
CA PHE A 132 79.70 20.12 45.73
C PHE A 132 81.07 19.55 46.11
#